data_AF-A0A6I7YQZ0-F1
#
_entry.id   AF-A0A6I7YQZ0-F1
#
_cell.length_a   1.000
_cell.length_b   1.000
_cell.length_c   1.000
_cell.angle_alpha   90.00
_cell.angle_beta   90.00
_cell.angle_gamma   90.00
#
_symmetry.space_group_name_H-M   'P 1'
#
loop_
_entity.id
_entity.type
_entity.pdbx_description
1 polymer ?
#
loop_
_entity_poly.entity_id
_entity_poly.type
_entity_poly.pdbx_seq_one_letter_code
_entity_poly.pdbx_strand_id
1 'polypeptide(L)' 'MRHHEAKEALETAREAARGDALTRQEALVARAEADEWERITDALADHAGTYDPDHDPFVQGERTARAHRTGTDKAAPPR' A
#
# COMPACT_ATOMS: atom_id res chain seq x y z
N MET A 1 10.95 -1.40 3.24
CA MET A 1 10.02 -2.50 2.92
C MET A 1 8.70 -1.89 2.52
N ARG A 2 8.17 -2.28 1.37
CA ARG A 2 6.87 -1.83 0.85
C ARG A 2 5.77 -2.75 1.37
N HIS A 3 4.54 -2.27 1.47
CA HIS A 3 3.40 -3.05 1.98
C HIS A 3 3.19 -4.39 1.23
N HIS A 4 3.46 -4.47 -0.07
CA HIS A 4 3.38 -5.74 -0.81
C HIS A 4 4.52 -6.71 -0.45
N GLU A 5 5.73 -6.22 -0.17
CA GLU A 5 6.86 -7.05 0.27
C GLU A 5 6.55 -7.68 1.64
N ALA A 6 5.91 -6.93 2.54
CA ALA A 6 5.43 -7.46 3.82
C ALA A 6 4.33 -8.51 3.66
N LYS A 7 3.39 -8.31 2.72
CA LYS A 7 2.36 -9.30 2.38
C LYS A 7 2.93 -10.60 1.83
N GLU A 8 3.91 -10.53 0.93
CA GLU A 8 4.59 -11.71 0.39
C GLU A 8 5.33 -12.49 1.49
N ALA A 9 5.99 -11.78 2.40
CA ALA A 9 6.63 -12.39 3.56
C ALA A 9 5.63 -13.07 4.51
N LEU A 10 4.46 -12.43 4.75
CA LEU A 10 3.38 -13.02 5.55
C LEU A 10 2.86 -14.32 4.94
N GLU A 11 2.58 -14.35 3.63
CA GLU A 11 2.11 -15.57 2.97
C GLU A 11 3.15 -16.69 3.04
N THR A 12 4.43 -16.35 2.86
CA THR A 12 5.54 -17.31 2.99
C THR A 12 5.62 -17.88 4.42
N ALA A 13 5.50 -17.03 5.45
CA ALA A 13 5.52 -17.47 6.84
C ALA A 13 4.30 -18.35 7.19
N ARG A 14 3.13 -18.02 6.65
CA ARG A 14 1.91 -18.83 6.80
C ARG A 14 2.03 -20.20 6.14
N GLU A 15 2.65 -20.27 4.97
CA GLU A 15 2.94 -21.54 4.29
C GLU A 15 3.92 -22.39 5.10
N ALA A 16 5.00 -21.79 5.60
CA ALA A 16 5.97 -22.47 6.45
C ALA A 16 5.31 -23.04 7.70
N ALA A 17 4.44 -22.28 8.37
CA ALA A 17 3.73 -22.71 9.58
C ALA A 17 2.75 -23.88 9.36
N ARG A 18 2.33 -24.15 8.11
CA ARG A 18 1.45 -25.28 7.74
C ARG A 18 2.22 -26.52 7.28
N GLY A 19 3.54 -26.46 7.17
CA GLY A 19 4.35 -27.58 6.67
C GLY A 19 4.29 -28.80 7.59
N ASP A 20 3.90 -29.96 7.04
CA ASP A 20 3.76 -31.22 7.79
C ASP A 20 5.11 -31.83 8.24
N ALA A 21 6.24 -31.28 7.79
CA ALA A 21 7.59 -31.79 8.09
C ALA A 21 8.27 -31.13 9.30
N LEU A 22 7.59 -30.21 10.00
CA LEU A 22 8.18 -29.48 11.13
C LEU A 22 8.22 -30.32 12.40
N THR A 23 9.33 -30.25 13.12
CA THR A 23 9.35 -30.65 14.54
C THR A 23 8.46 -29.73 15.36
N ARG A 24 8.10 -30.16 16.58
CA ARG A 24 7.28 -29.36 17.50
C ARG A 24 7.85 -27.96 17.74
N GLN A 25 9.17 -27.84 17.89
CA GLN A 25 9.82 -26.56 18.16
C GLN A 25 9.78 -25.66 16.92
N GLU A 26 10.04 -26.21 15.74
CA GLU A 26 9.99 -25.46 14.48
C GLU A 26 8.56 -24.99 14.18
N ALA A 27 7.54 -25.80 14.48
CA ALA A 27 6.15 -25.39 14.35
C ALA A 27 5.79 -24.21 15.26
N LEU A 28 6.32 -24.17 16.49
CA LEU A 28 6.12 -23.03 17.40
C LEU A 28 6.79 -21.76 16.88
N VAL A 29 8.02 -21.87 16.35
CA VAL A 29 8.75 -20.74 15.78
C VAL A 29 8.05 -20.22 14.53
N ALA A 30 7.65 -21.11 13.61
CA ALA A 30 6.96 -20.73 12.37
C ALA A 30 5.62 -20.05 12.65
N ARG A 31 4.89 -20.49 13.68
CA ARG A 31 3.66 -19.82 14.13
C ARG A 31 3.95 -18.40 14.62
N ALA A 32 4.94 -18.24 15.50
CA ALA A 32 5.30 -16.93 16.05
C ALA A 32 5.79 -15.96 14.96
N GLU A 33 6.51 -16.47 13.95
CA GLU A 33 6.93 -15.69 12.80
C GLU A 33 5.74 -15.23 11.94
N ALA A 34 4.78 -16.11 11.67
CA ALA A 34 3.55 -15.73 10.96
C ALA A 34 2.74 -14.67 11.73
N ASP A 35 2.61 -14.82 13.05
CA ASP A 35 1.92 -13.86 13.91
C ASP A 35 2.63 -12.48 13.93
N GLU A 36 3.96 -12.44 13.84
CA GLU A 36 4.74 -11.20 13.70
C GLU A 36 4.49 -10.52 12.35
N TRP A 37 4.55 -11.28 11.27
CA TRP A 37 4.31 -10.76 9.93
C TRP A 37 2.89 -10.23 9.73
N GLU A 38 1.91 -10.84 10.40
CA GLU A 38 0.52 -10.37 10.39
C GLU A 38 0.44 -8.98 11.05
N ARG A 39 1.04 -8.83 12.23
CA ARG A 39 1.09 -7.53 12.93
C ARG A 39 1.79 -6.44 12.12
N ILE A 40 2.91 -6.77 11.46
CA ILE A 40 3.64 -5.82 10.60
C ILE A 40 2.76 -5.40 9.41
N THR A 41 2.09 -6.36 8.78
CA THR A 41 1.23 -6.10 7.62
C THR A 41 0.04 -5.22 7.99
N ASP A 42 -0.60 -5.48 9.13
CA ASP A 42 -1.71 -4.68 9.64
C ASP A 42 -1.27 -3.25 9.95
N ALA A 43 -0.13 -3.08 10.65
CA ALA A 43 0.41 -1.75 10.94
C ALA A 43 0.75 -0.94 9.67
N LEU A 44 1.25 -1.61 8.63
CA LEU A 44 1.52 -0.98 7.34
C LEU A 44 0.24 -0.62 6.57
N ALA A 45 -0.82 -1.42 6.71
CA ALA A 45 -2.13 -1.11 6.12
C ALA A 45 -2.73 0.15 6.76
N ASP A 46 -2.63 0.28 8.08
CA ASP A 46 -3.14 1.45 8.82
C ASP A 46 -2.35 2.74 8.49
N HIS A 47 -1.05 2.63 8.23
CA HIS A 47 -0.22 3.78 7.89
C HIS A 47 -0.38 4.27 6.44
N ALA A 48 -0.83 3.42 5.52
CA ALA A 48 -1.04 3.85 4.14
C ALA A 48 -2.30 4.72 3.97
N GLY A 49 -3.26 4.64 4.91
CA GLY A 49 -4.56 5.30 4.79
C GLY A 49 -5.33 4.86 3.54
N THR A 50 -6.57 5.32 3.39
CA THR A 50 -7.24 5.20 2.10
C THR A 50 -6.61 6.21 1.15
N TYR A 51 -6.20 5.76 -0.05
CA TYR A 51 -5.75 6.69 -1.09
C TYR A 51 -6.86 7.68 -1.41
N ASP A 52 -6.60 8.96 -1.16
CA ASP A 52 -7.52 10.05 -1.48
C ASP A 52 -6.91 10.92 -2.60
N PRO A 53 -7.41 10.81 -3.85
CA PRO A 53 -6.92 11.61 -4.97
C PRO A 53 -7.18 13.11 -4.80
N ASP A 54 -8.10 13.51 -3.93
CA ASP A 54 -8.35 14.92 -3.64
C ASP A 54 -7.24 15.55 -2.79
N HIS A 55 -6.43 14.73 -2.13
CA HIS A 55 -5.26 15.15 -1.35
C HIS A 55 -3.91 14.79 -2.00
N ASP A 56 -3.92 14.14 -3.16
CA ASP A 56 -2.71 13.78 -3.90
C ASP A 56 -2.13 14.99 -4.67
N PRO A 57 -0.90 15.44 -4.37
CA PRO A 57 -0.31 16.63 -4.98
C PRO A 57 -0.04 16.48 -6.48
N PHE A 58 0.21 15.29 -6.99
CA PHE A 58 0.36 15.05 -8.44
C PHE A 58 -1.00 15.20 -9.13
N VAL A 59 -2.05 14.58 -8.57
CA VAL A 59 -3.42 14.71 -9.10
C VAL A 59 -3.89 16.18 -9.06
N GLN A 60 -3.61 16.90 -7.97
CA GLN A 60 -3.94 18.32 -7.87
C GLN A 60 -3.17 19.17 -8.90
N GLY A 61 -1.90 18.86 -9.15
CA GLY A 61 -1.09 19.50 -10.18
C GLY A 61 -1.68 19.31 -11.58
N GLU A 62 -2.06 18.07 -11.94
CA GLU A 62 -2.68 17.78 -13.23
C GLU A 62 -4.04 18.46 -13.41
N ARG A 63 -4.89 18.44 -12.37
CA ARG A 63 -6.19 19.13 -12.36
C ARG A 63 -6.02 20.63 -12.56
N THR A 64 -5.06 21.24 -11.87
CA THR A 64 -4.73 22.67 -11.98
C THR A 64 -4.25 23.01 -13.41
N ALA A 65 -3.32 22.22 -13.96
CA ALA A 65 -2.82 22.42 -15.31
C ALA A 65 -3.93 22.29 -16.37
N ARG A 66 -4.88 21.37 -16.18
CA ARG A 66 -6.05 21.23 -17.06
C ARG A 66 -6.98 22.43 -16.96
N ALA A 67 -7.27 22.91 -15.74
CA ALA A 67 -8.10 24.10 -15.52
C ALA A 67 -7.51 25.36 -16.17
N HIS A 68 -6.19 25.52 -16.12
CA HIS A 68 -5.53 26.64 -16.82
C HIS A 68 -5.69 26.55 -18.33
N ARG A 69 -5.52 25.37 -18.93
CA ARG A 69 -5.70 25.18 -20.39
C ARG A 69 -7.13 25.48 -20.87
N THR A 70 -8.14 25.07 -20.11
CA THR A 70 -9.54 25.31 -20.48
C THR A 70 -10.03 26.71 -20.12
N GLY A 71 -9.42 27.36 -19.12
CA GLY A 71 -9.68 28.75 -18.76
C GLY A 71 -9.09 29.76 -19.75
N THR A 72 -7.93 29.46 -20.34
CA THR A 72 -7.29 30.32 -21.36
C THR A 72 -8.05 30.38 -22.69
N ASP A 73 -8.90 29.40 -23.00
CA ASP A 73 -9.74 29.41 -24.20
C ASP A 73 -10.94 30.38 -24.13
N LYS A 74 -11.27 30.92 -22.93
CA LYS A 74 -12.39 31.87 -22.77
C LYS A 74 -12.02 33.35 -22.85
N ALA A 75 -10.74 33.71 -22.98
CA ALA A 75 -10.31 35.09 -23.11
C ALA A 75 -10.04 35.44 -24.58
N ALA A 76 -11.09 35.61 -25.39
CA ALA A 76 -10.96 36.30 -26.66
C ALA A 76 -10.66 37.80 -26.39
N PRO A 77 -9.66 38.41 -27.04
CA PRO A 77 -9.33 39.82 -26.81
C PRO A 77 -10.42 40.74 -27.38
N PRO A 78 -10.80 41.84 -26.68
CA PRO A 78 -11.72 42.82 -27.22
C PRO A 78 -11.08 43.60 -28.37
N ARG A 79 -11.87 43.87 -29.42
CA ARG A 79 -11.53 44.71 -30.57
C ARG A 79 -11.50 46.18 -30.22
#